data_AF-A0A1E1KVV9-F1
#
_entry.id   AF-A0A1E1KVV9-F1
#
_cell.length_a   1.000
_cell.length_b   1.000
_cell.length_c   1.000
_cell.angle_alpha   90.00
_cell.angle_beta   90.00
_cell.angle_gamma   90.00
#
_symmetry.space_group_name_H-M   'P 1'
#
loop_
_entity.id
_entity.type
_entity.pdbx_description
1 polymer ?
#
loop_
_entity_poly.entity_id
_entity_poly.type
_entity_poly.pdbx_seq_one_letter_code
_entity_poly.pdbx_strand_id
1 'polypeptide(L)'
;MFANSVASALCLASLTTAHFTIDYPEMRGDSFANGASQFVYPCAGVNQTAQTNRTLWPLDGGSVKLKLHHKWTYLWINLGLGAEYPSFNISLTPSLLNQTGNGTLCIPKVPLPANIKPVNGQQASVLRGQ
;
A
#
# COMPACT_ATOMS: atom_id res chain seq x y z
N MET A 1 37.26 -22.03 -5.45
CA MET A 1 36.76 -20.81 -4.76
C MET A 1 35.77 -20.01 -5.59
N PHE A 2 35.86 -19.96 -6.92
CA PHE A 2 34.90 -19.22 -7.77
C PHE A 2 33.47 -19.81 -7.82
N ALA A 3 33.31 -21.14 -7.74
CA ALA A 3 31.97 -21.77 -7.81
C ALA A 3 31.06 -21.40 -6.62
N ASN A 4 31.64 -21.24 -5.43
CA ASN A 4 30.88 -20.90 -4.21
C ASN A 4 30.41 -19.43 -4.24
N SER A 5 31.17 -18.53 -4.88
CA SER A 5 30.80 -17.12 -5.01
C SER A 5 29.65 -16.90 -5.99
N VAL A 6 29.57 -17.70 -7.06
CA VAL A 6 28.47 -17.62 -8.05
C VAL A 6 27.16 -18.13 -7.46
N ALA A 7 27.20 -19.22 -6.68
CA ALA A 7 26.01 -19.77 -6.02
C ALA A 7 25.35 -18.78 -5.04
N SER A 8 26.15 -18.02 -4.28
CA SER A 8 25.66 -16.98 -3.38
C SER A 8 25.05 -15.80 -4.11
N ALA A 9 25.58 -15.41 -5.28
CA ALA A 9 25.06 -14.31 -6.08
C ALA A 9 23.67 -14.62 -6.70
N LEU A 10 23.40 -15.87 -7.09
CA LEU A 10 22.08 -16.27 -7.60
C LEU A 10 20.98 -16.27 -6.54
N CYS A 11 21.32 -16.53 -5.27
CA CYS A 11 20.32 -16.52 -4.19
C CYS A 11 19.80 -15.10 -3.89
N LEU A 12 20.63 -14.08 -4.10
CA LEU A 12 20.27 -12.67 -3.89
C LEU A 12 19.41 -12.07 -5.03
N ALA A 13 19.31 -12.75 -6.18
CA ALA A 13 18.56 -12.27 -7.34
C ALA A 13 17.03 -12.31 -7.17
N SER A 14 16.52 -12.79 -6.03
CA SER A 14 15.09 -13.00 -5.79
C SER A 14 14.39 -11.89 -4.97
N LEU A 15 14.99 -10.70 -4.86
CA LEU A 15 14.30 -9.48 -4.38
C LEU A 15 13.31 -8.98 -5.45
N THR A 16 12.28 -9.79 -5.76
CA THR A 16 11.22 -9.39 -6.68
C THR A 16 10.24 -8.48 -5.97
N THR A 17 10.26 -7.19 -6.32
CA THR A 17 9.22 -6.22 -5.93
C THR A 17 7.87 -6.64 -6.53
N ALA A 18 6.86 -6.86 -5.68
CA ALA A 18 5.53 -7.23 -6.15
C ALA A 18 4.69 -5.99 -6.49
N HIS A 19 4.51 -5.74 -7.79
CA HIS A 19 3.66 -4.67 -8.31
C HIS A 19 2.18 -4.91 -7.98
N PHE A 20 1.42 -3.83 -7.84
CA PHE A 20 0.00 -3.84 -7.54
C PHE A 20 -0.72 -2.62 -8.04
N THR A 21 -2.05 -2.74 -8.09
CA THR A 21 -2.94 -1.59 -8.11
C THR A 21 -3.86 -1.58 -6.88
N ILE A 22 -4.32 -0.39 -6.49
CA ILE A 22 -5.35 -0.16 -5.49
C ILE A 22 -6.61 0.20 -6.30
N ASP A 23 -7.58 -0.71 -6.33
CA ASP A 23 -8.86 -0.45 -6.97
C ASP A 23 -9.80 0.32 -6.03
N TYR A 24 -9.68 0.08 -4.72
CA TYR A 24 -10.44 0.79 -3.68
C TYR A 24 -9.68 0.81 -2.34
N PRO A 25 -9.66 1.94 -1.60
CA PRO A 25 -10.09 3.27 -2.04
C PRO A 25 -9.29 3.74 -3.27
N GLU A 26 -9.79 4.75 -3.98
CA GLU A 26 -9.15 5.19 -5.23
C GLU A 26 -7.68 5.56 -5.00
N MET A 27 -6.82 5.17 -5.95
CA MET A 27 -5.42 5.56 -5.93
C MET A 27 -5.27 7.08 -5.90
N ARG A 28 -4.18 7.53 -5.27
CA ARG A 28 -3.72 8.91 -5.40
C ARG A 28 -3.59 9.27 -6.89
N GLY A 29 -2.87 8.50 -7.66
CA GLY A 29 -2.80 8.72 -9.10
C GLY A 29 -1.93 7.69 -9.76
N ASP A 30 -1.75 7.84 -11.06
CA ASP A 30 -0.93 6.95 -11.85
C ASP A 30 0.56 7.09 -11.46
N SER A 31 1.12 6.03 -10.87
CA SER A 31 2.53 5.96 -10.47
C SER A 31 3.51 5.86 -11.65
N PHE A 32 3.01 5.77 -12.88
CA PHE A 32 3.77 5.76 -14.13
C PHE A 32 3.59 7.04 -14.95
N ALA A 33 2.77 7.99 -14.48
CA ALA A 33 2.62 9.28 -15.13
C ALA A 33 3.94 10.05 -15.17
N ASN A 34 4.06 11.00 -16.11
CA ASN A 34 5.24 11.84 -16.22
C ASN A 34 5.50 12.60 -14.91
N GLY A 35 6.72 12.47 -14.35
CA GLY A 35 7.10 13.04 -13.06
C GLY A 35 6.79 12.15 -11.84
N ALA A 36 6.09 11.03 -12.01
CA ALA A 36 5.91 9.99 -10.99
C ALA A 36 6.91 8.84 -11.20
N SER A 37 7.29 8.17 -10.11
CA SER A 37 8.16 7.00 -10.17
C SER A 37 7.98 6.14 -8.93
N GLN A 38 7.73 4.85 -9.10
CA GLN A 38 7.60 3.90 -7.99
C GLN A 38 8.86 3.77 -7.10
N PHE A 39 10.01 4.28 -7.57
CA PHE A 39 11.24 4.36 -6.79
C PHE A 39 11.32 5.61 -5.89
N VAL A 40 10.38 6.54 -6.04
CA VAL A 40 10.31 7.76 -5.24
C VAL A 40 9.36 7.53 -4.06
N TYR A 41 9.93 7.57 -2.86
CA TYR A 41 9.17 7.53 -1.62
C TYR A 41 8.80 8.95 -1.14
N PRO A 42 7.60 9.19 -0.58
CA PRO A 42 6.45 8.27 -0.51
C PRO A 42 5.52 8.34 -1.74
N CYS A 43 4.70 7.30 -1.93
CA CYS A 43 3.59 7.27 -2.90
C CYS A 43 3.98 7.61 -4.36
N ALA A 44 5.15 7.14 -4.80
CA ALA A 44 5.67 7.34 -6.15
C ALA A 44 5.88 8.81 -6.56
N GLY A 45 5.96 9.74 -5.58
CA GLY A 45 6.03 11.18 -5.85
C GLY A 45 4.73 11.79 -6.38
N VAL A 46 3.63 11.03 -6.38
CA VAL A 46 2.33 11.53 -6.83
C VAL A 46 1.83 12.59 -5.86
N ASN A 47 1.50 13.76 -6.41
CA ASN A 47 1.01 14.90 -5.66
C ASN A 47 -0.28 14.54 -4.88
N GLN A 48 -0.28 14.82 -3.58
CA GLN A 48 -1.39 14.51 -2.68
C GLN A 48 -2.53 15.54 -2.71
N THR A 49 -2.22 16.79 -3.02
CA THR A 49 -3.18 17.90 -3.03
C THR A 49 -3.84 18.10 -4.39
N ALA A 50 -3.31 17.47 -5.44
CA ALA A 50 -3.83 17.52 -6.79
C ALA A 50 -5.12 16.69 -6.98
N GLN A 51 -5.38 15.66 -6.16
CA GLN A 51 -6.69 15.00 -6.17
C GLN A 51 -7.65 15.71 -5.22
N THR A 52 -8.70 16.30 -5.78
CA THR A 52 -9.77 16.93 -5.00
C THR A 52 -10.87 15.95 -4.56
N ASN A 53 -10.97 14.78 -5.20
CA ASN A 53 -12.01 13.79 -4.92
C ASN A 53 -11.49 12.68 -4.00
N ARG A 54 -11.56 12.91 -2.68
CA ARG A 54 -11.22 11.88 -1.69
C ARG A 54 -12.35 10.86 -1.56
N THR A 55 -11.98 9.58 -1.46
CA THR A 55 -12.93 8.50 -1.16
C THR A 55 -13.44 8.65 0.28
N LEU A 56 -14.77 8.66 0.45
CA LEU A 56 -15.38 8.51 1.78
C LEU A 56 -15.13 7.10 2.30
N TRP A 57 -14.55 7.01 3.49
CA TRP A 57 -14.18 5.74 4.12
C TRP A 57 -14.76 5.69 5.54
N PRO A 58 -15.41 4.58 5.96
CA PRO A 58 -16.11 4.49 7.25
C PRO A 58 -15.22 4.76 8.48
N LEU A 59 -15.79 5.40 9.49
CA LEU A 59 -15.11 5.78 10.74
C LEU A 59 -14.74 4.58 11.63
N ASP A 60 -15.27 3.40 11.36
CA ASP A 60 -15.03 2.15 12.09
C ASP A 60 -14.24 1.13 11.27
N GLY A 61 -13.66 1.57 10.14
CA GLY A 61 -12.96 0.71 9.20
C GLY A 61 -13.76 0.43 7.93
N GLY A 62 -13.09 0.43 6.79
CA GLY A 62 -13.70 0.27 5.47
C GLY A 62 -13.04 -0.81 4.64
N SER A 63 -13.56 -1.00 3.43
CA SER A 63 -13.05 -1.99 2.51
C SER A 63 -11.75 -1.55 1.84
N VAL A 64 -10.98 -2.54 1.39
CA VAL A 64 -9.81 -2.37 0.53
C VAL A 64 -9.87 -3.42 -0.58
N LYS A 65 -9.59 -3.00 -1.81
CA LYS A 65 -9.50 -3.86 -2.98
C LYS A 65 -8.20 -3.58 -3.72
N LEU A 66 -7.38 -4.61 -3.86
CA LEU A 66 -6.08 -4.54 -4.55
C LEU A 66 -6.05 -5.54 -5.72
N LYS A 67 -5.35 -5.18 -6.79
CA LYS A 67 -4.84 -6.14 -7.77
C LYS A 67 -3.37 -6.40 -7.50
N LEU A 68 -3.01 -7.66 -7.37
CA LEU A 68 -1.67 -8.14 -7.08
C LEU A 68 -1.15 -8.83 -8.34
N HIS A 69 -0.01 -8.40 -8.86
CA HIS A 69 0.49 -8.89 -10.15
C HIS A 69 1.46 -10.08 -10.01
N HIS A 70 1.56 -10.66 -8.82
CA HIS A 70 2.40 -11.82 -8.52
C HIS A 70 1.57 -12.95 -7.88
N LYS A 71 2.02 -14.20 -8.04
CA LYS A 71 1.31 -15.39 -7.51
C LYS A 71 1.17 -15.39 -5.99
N TRP A 72 2.15 -14.80 -5.32
CA TRP A 72 2.19 -14.59 -3.88
C TRP A 72 2.63 -13.14 -3.60
N THR A 73 2.11 -12.55 -2.53
CA THR A 73 2.45 -11.18 -2.13
C THR A 73 2.31 -11.04 -0.62
N TYR A 74 3.33 -10.48 -0.01
CA TYR A 74 3.29 -10.02 1.37
C TYR A 74 2.93 -8.54 1.39
N LEU A 75 2.06 -8.11 2.30
CA LEU A 75 1.67 -6.70 2.40
C LEU A 75 1.25 -6.29 3.81
N TRP A 76 1.51 -5.02 4.11
CA TRP A 76 0.91 -4.28 5.22
C TRP A 76 0.06 -3.13 4.69
N ILE A 77 -1.03 -2.82 5.39
CA ILE A 77 -1.85 -1.64 5.10
C ILE A 77 -1.68 -0.68 6.27
N ASN A 78 -1.18 0.52 5.98
CA ASN A 78 -0.95 1.56 6.97
C ASN A 78 -1.83 2.79 6.67
N LEU A 79 -2.19 3.49 7.72
CA LEU A 79 -2.98 4.71 7.72
C LEU A 79 -2.11 5.88 8.16
N GLY A 80 -2.22 7.00 7.45
CA GLY A 80 -1.73 8.30 7.87
C GLY A 80 -2.89 9.26 8.02
N LEU A 81 -3.02 9.88 9.20
CA LEU A 81 -4.05 10.88 9.47
C LEU A 81 -3.52 12.27 9.09
N GLY A 82 -4.29 13.02 8.30
CA GLY A 82 -3.91 14.35 7.83
C GLY A 82 -4.21 14.58 6.35
N ALA A 83 -4.27 15.85 5.97
CA ALA A 83 -4.59 16.29 4.61
C ALA A 83 -3.39 16.26 3.68
N GLU A 84 -2.19 16.59 4.17
CA GLU A 84 -0.98 16.79 3.38
C GLU A 84 0.16 15.95 3.95
N TYR A 85 0.69 15.02 3.14
CA TYR A 85 1.82 14.14 3.43
C TYR A 85 1.86 13.56 4.86
N PRO A 86 0.78 12.91 5.32
CA PRO A 86 0.72 12.37 6.67
C PRO A 86 1.70 11.22 6.85
N SER A 87 2.20 11.08 8.08
CA SER A 87 3.02 9.93 8.48
C SER A 87 2.16 8.66 8.52
N PHE A 88 2.58 7.60 7.83
CA PHE A 88 1.90 6.30 7.79
C PHE A 88 2.30 5.40 8.97
N ASN A 89 2.06 5.87 10.19
CA ASN A 89 2.50 5.21 11.43
C ASN A 89 1.43 4.32 12.09
N ILE A 90 0.19 4.28 11.55
CA ILE A 90 -0.89 3.46 12.10
C ILE A 90 -1.02 2.21 11.24
N SER A 91 -0.66 1.04 11.77
CA SER A 91 -0.91 -0.22 11.06
C SER A 91 -2.37 -0.63 11.16
N LEU A 92 -3.01 -0.86 10.02
CA LEU A 92 -4.37 -1.40 9.93
C LEU A 92 -4.38 -2.93 9.85
N THR A 93 -3.23 -3.53 9.59
CA THR A 93 -3.02 -4.98 9.52
C THR A 93 -2.05 -5.37 10.63
N PRO A 94 -2.53 -5.95 11.76
CA PRO A 94 -1.69 -6.21 12.92
C PRO A 94 -0.57 -7.22 12.65
N SER A 95 -0.73 -8.06 11.63
CA SER A 95 0.29 -8.98 11.14
C SER A 95 0.47 -8.81 9.63
N LEU A 96 1.64 -9.21 9.13
CA LEU A 96 1.91 -9.27 7.69
C LEU A 96 0.87 -10.15 7.01
N LEU A 97 0.18 -9.61 6.00
CA LEU A 97 -0.77 -10.39 5.21
C LEU A 97 0.00 -11.18 4.15
N ASN A 98 -0.18 -12.49 4.16
CA ASN A 98 0.34 -13.38 3.11
C ASN A 98 -0.81 -13.73 2.16
N GLN A 99 -0.82 -13.11 0.98
CA GLN A 99 -1.85 -13.35 -0.02
C GLN A 99 -1.31 -14.22 -1.16
N THR A 100 -2.06 -15.28 -1.46
CA THR A 100 -1.85 -16.14 -2.63
C THR A 100 -3.16 -16.22 -3.41
N GLY A 101 -3.09 -16.38 -4.73
CA GLY A 101 -4.29 -16.62 -5.54
C GLY A 101 -4.32 -15.88 -6.87
N ASN A 102 -5.52 -15.53 -7.32
CA ASN A 102 -5.80 -15.03 -8.68
C ASN A 102 -5.36 -13.56 -8.93
N GLY A 103 -4.62 -12.97 -8.00
CA GLY A 103 -4.18 -11.58 -8.10
C GLY A 103 -5.25 -10.54 -7.74
N THR A 104 -6.38 -10.89 -7.14
CA THR A 104 -7.31 -9.92 -6.55
C THR A 104 -7.44 -10.17 -5.04
N LEU A 105 -7.16 -9.14 -4.24
CA LEU A 105 -7.40 -9.15 -2.80
C LEU A 105 -8.54 -8.18 -2.49
N CYS A 106 -9.62 -8.71 -1.91
CA CYS A 106 -10.73 -7.92 -1.39
C CYS A 106 -10.82 -8.14 0.12
N ILE A 107 -10.63 -7.08 0.90
CA ILE A 107 -10.87 -7.09 2.34
C ILE A 107 -12.14 -6.27 2.57
N PRO A 108 -13.29 -6.89 2.90
CA PRO A 108 -14.56 -6.19 3.04
C PRO A 108 -14.54 -5.13 4.15
N LYS A 109 -13.75 -5.37 5.21
CA LYS A 109 -13.56 -4.44 6.31
C LYS A 109 -12.17 -4.59 6.90
N VAL A 110 -11.37 -3.54 6.76
CA VAL A 110 -10.11 -3.37 7.48
C VAL A 110 -10.43 -2.53 8.73
N PRO A 111 -10.41 -3.11 9.94
CA PRO A 111 -10.78 -2.40 11.16
C PRO A 111 -9.73 -1.36 11.52
N LEU A 112 -10.16 -0.28 12.18
CA LEU A 112 -9.25 0.66 12.81
C LEU A 112 -8.80 0.12 14.18
N PRO A 113 -7.54 0.38 14.59
CA PRO A 113 -7.10 0.11 15.96
C PRO A 113 -7.97 0.87 16.98
N ALA A 114 -8.24 0.27 18.14
CA ALA A 114 -9.18 0.81 19.14
C ALA A 114 -8.84 2.21 19.67
N ASN A 115 -7.57 2.60 19.62
CA ASN A 115 -7.07 3.90 20.02
C ASN A 115 -7.21 4.99 18.93
N ILE A 116 -7.63 4.61 17.72
CA ILE A 116 -7.84 5.51 16.59
C ILE A 116 -9.33 5.82 16.47
N LYS A 117 -9.70 7.06 16.73
CA LYS A 117 -11.09 7.55 16.73
C LYS A 117 -11.21 8.73 15.76
N PRO A 118 -11.29 8.47 14.44
CA PRO A 118 -11.41 9.54 13.47
C PRO A 118 -12.80 10.20 13.58
N VAL A 119 -12.86 11.48 13.26
CA VAL A 119 -14.12 12.24 13.19
C VAL A 119 -14.59 12.39 11.76
N ASN A 120 -15.88 12.66 11.56
CA ASN A 120 -16.43 12.90 10.22
C ASN A 120 -15.69 14.06 9.52
N GLY A 121 -15.35 13.88 8.25
CA GLY A 121 -14.58 14.83 7.46
C GLY A 121 -13.08 14.85 7.74
N GLN A 122 -12.58 14.03 8.68
CA GLN A 122 -11.15 13.93 8.92
C GLN A 122 -10.43 13.31 7.71
N GLN A 123 -9.45 14.03 7.19
CA GLN A 123 -8.67 13.57 6.04
C GLN A 123 -7.61 12.56 6.47
N ALA A 124 -7.39 11.57 5.61
CA ALA A 124 -6.39 10.54 5.80
C ALA A 124 -5.86 10.02 4.45
N SER A 125 -4.78 9.26 4.50
CA SER A 125 -4.25 8.48 3.39
C SER A 125 -4.03 7.03 3.84
N VAL A 126 -4.30 6.07 2.95
CA VAL A 126 -3.97 4.66 3.15
C VAL A 126 -2.84 4.29 2.21
N LEU A 127 -1.77 3.68 2.74
CA LEU A 127 -0.61 3.23 1.97
C LEU A 127 -0.42 1.73 2.21
N ARG A 128 -0.06 1.02 1.14
CA ARG A 128 0.43 -0.34 1.25
C ARG A 128 1.96 -0.33 1.39
N GLY A 129 2.46 -0.85 2.50
CA GLY A 129 3.89 -1.09 2.72
C GLY A 129 4.35 -2.34 1.97
N GLN A 130 5.56 -2.32 1.41
CA GLN A 130 6.25 -3.50 0.88
C GLN A 130 6.87 -4.33 2.00
#